data_AF-A0A3D0CZ75-F1
#
_entry.id   AF-A0A3D0CZ75-F1
#
_cell.length_a   1.000
_cell.length_b   1.000
_cell.length_c   1.000
_cell.angle_alpha   90.00
_cell.angle_beta   90.00
_cell.angle_gamma   90.00
#
_symmetry.space_group_name_H-M   'P 1'
#
loop_
_entity.id
_entity.type
_entity.pdbx_description
1 polymer ?
#
loop_
_entity_poly.entity_id
_entity_poly.type
_entity_poly.pdbx_seq_one_letter_code
_entity_poly.pdbx_strand_id
1 'polypeptide(L)' 'MMGFGLLFVVLIVVAVAYAMRWRPDGDRQGDNEPRQSALDILKARYARGEISKAEYEAMRANLTD' A
#
# COMPACT_ATOMS: atom_id res chain seq x y z
N MET A 1 -14.34 -22.88 -17.10
CA MET A 1 -13.22 -21.93 -17.32
C MET A 1 -13.44 -20.68 -16.47
N MET A 2 -13.20 -20.75 -15.16
CA MET A 2 -13.46 -19.62 -14.22
C MET A 2 -12.29 -19.41 -13.25
N GLY A 3 -11.06 -19.73 -13.66
CA GLY A 3 -9.85 -19.57 -12.82
C GLY A 3 -8.87 -18.51 -13.34
N PHE A 4 -9.01 -18.10 -14.60
CA PHE A 4 -8.05 -17.19 -15.25
C PHE A 4 -8.09 -15.77 -14.70
N GLY A 5 -9.27 -15.25 -14.34
CA GLY A 5 -9.39 -13.89 -13.78
C GLY A 5 -8.74 -13.75 -12.41
N LEU A 6 -8.86 -14.76 -11.55
CA LEU A 6 -8.29 -14.75 -10.19
C LEU A 6 -6.76 -14.86 -10.25
N LEU A 7 -6.23 -15.72 -11.13
CA LEU A 7 -4.80 -15.82 -11.39
C LEU A 7 -4.22 -14.50 -11.92
N PHE A 8 -4.95 -13.79 -12.78
CA PHE A 8 -4.54 -12.48 -13.30
C PHE A 8 -4.45 -11.41 -12.20
N VAL A 9 -5.42 -11.37 -11.28
CA VAL A 9 -5.41 -10.45 -10.13
C VAL A 9 -4.24 -10.76 -9.19
N VAL A 10 -4.01 -12.04 -8.88
CA VAL A 10 -2.87 -12.46 -8.06
C VAL A 10 -1.54 -12.06 -8.71
N LEU A 11 -1.40 -12.26 -10.02
CA LEU A 11 -0.21 -11.84 -10.78
C LEU A 11 0.04 -10.34 -10.68
N ILE A 12 -1.00 -9.51 -10.83
CA ILE A 12 -0.89 -8.05 -10.74
C ILE A 12 -0.45 -7.64 -9.33
N VAL A 13 -1.05 -8.21 -8.28
CA VAL A 13 -0.70 -7.91 -6.89
C VAL A 13 0.78 -8.23 -6.62
N VAL A 14 1.25 -9.39 -7.08
CA VAL A 14 2.65 -9.81 -6.93
C VAL A 14 3.61 -8.88 -7.69
N ALA A 15 3.27 -8.50 -8.92
CA ALA A 15 4.08 -7.59 -9.73
C ALA A 15 4.21 -6.21 -9.08
N VAL A 16 3.10 -5.66 -8.57
CA VAL A 16 3.10 -4.35 -7.87
C VAL A 16 3.87 -4.43 -6.56
N ALA A 17 3.72 -5.52 -5.79
CA ALA A 17 4.48 -5.73 -4.56
C ALA A 17 6.00 -5.79 -4.84
N TYR A 18 6.41 -6.48 -5.91
CA TYR A 18 7.81 -6.57 -6.31
C TYR A 18 8.37 -5.23 -6.78
N ALA A 19 7.59 -4.46 -7.55
CA ALA A 19 7.97 -3.11 -7.97
C ALA A 19 8.12 -2.13 -6.78
N MET A 20 7.27 -2.26 -5.74
CA MET A 20 7.42 -1.47 -4.51
C MET A 20 8.59 -1.94 -3.65
N ARG A 21 8.86 -3.25 -3.60
CA ARG A 21 10.01 -3.82 -2.89
C ARG A 21 11.34 -3.36 -3.48
N TRP A 22 11.35 -3.02 -4.76
CA TRP A 22 12.54 -2.54 -5.47
C TRP A 22 12.63 -1.01 -5.53
N ARG A 23 12.16 -0.33 -4.49
CA ARG A 23 12.63 1.03 -4.19
C ARG A 23 13.95 0.86 -3.43
N PRO A 24 15.13 1.09 -4.06
CA PRO A 24 16.35 1.18 -3.28
C PRO A 24 16.13 2.28 -2.23
N ASP A 25 16.32 1.94 -0.96
CA ASP A 25 16.38 2.89 0.14
C ASP A 25 17.50 3.89 -0.18
N GLY A 26 17.13 4.95 -0.90
CA GLY A 26 17.94 6.11 -1.19
C GLY A 26 18.03 6.93 0.08
N ASP A 27 18.84 6.44 1.00
CA ASP A 27 19.34 7.17 2.15
C ASP A 27 20.00 8.47 1.66
N ARG A 28 19.41 9.65 2.00
CA ARG A 28 20.12 10.91 2.35
C ARG A 28 19.16 12.11 2.53
N GLN A 29 19.07 12.52 3.79
CA GLN A 29 19.28 13.89 4.31
C GLN A 29 18.29 15.00 3.94
N GLY A 30 17.53 15.42 4.96
CA GLY A 30 16.88 16.73 5.02
C GLY A 30 15.76 16.77 6.07
N ASP A 31 16.11 17.07 7.32
CA ASP A 31 15.28 17.67 8.39
C ASP A 31 13.75 17.69 8.21
N ASN A 32 13.12 16.52 8.16
CA ASN A 32 11.71 16.33 8.53
C ASN A 32 11.52 14.82 8.72
N GLU A 33 11.70 14.39 9.96
CA GLU A 33 11.37 13.07 10.46
C GLU A 33 10.00 12.64 9.89
N PRO A 34 9.91 11.73 8.89
CA PRO A 34 8.63 11.23 8.46
C PRO A 34 8.28 10.16 9.48
N ARG A 35 7.81 10.60 10.65
CA ARG A 35 7.02 9.77 11.54
C ARG A 35 5.94 9.20 10.65
N GLN A 36 6.09 7.93 10.26
CA GLN A 36 5.27 7.26 9.23
C GLN A 36 3.86 7.79 9.35
N SER A 37 3.43 8.60 8.38
CA SER A 37 2.15 9.28 8.51
C SER A 37 1.11 8.20 8.72
N ALA A 38 0.07 8.49 9.52
CA ALA A 38 -1.02 7.54 9.70
C ALA A 38 -1.55 7.04 8.34
N LEU A 39 -1.44 7.85 7.29
CA LEU A 39 -1.69 7.49 5.89
C LEU A 39 -0.77 6.40 5.31
N ASP A 40 0.53 6.42 5.61
CA ASP A 40 1.48 5.40 5.15
C ASP A 40 1.23 4.06 5.84
N ILE A 41 0.93 4.09 7.15
CA ILE A 41 0.54 2.89 7.91
C ILE A 41 -0.76 2.31 7.35
N LEU A 42 -1.75 3.18 7.08
CA LEU A 42 -3.03 2.81 6.52
C LEU A 42 -2.88 2.19 5.12
N LYS A 43 -2.06 2.79 4.26
CA LYS A 43 -1.73 2.25 2.93
C LYS A 43 -1.04 0.90 3.02
N ALA A 44 -0.12 0.72 3.97
CA ALA A 44 0.56 -0.54 4.19
C ALA A 44 -0.41 -1.66 4.62
N ARG A 45 -1.38 -1.36 5.50
CA ARG A 45 -2.42 -2.33 5.93
C ARG A 45 -3.35 -2.71 4.79
N TYR A 46 -3.76 -1.75 3.96
CA TYR A 46 -4.56 -2.02 2.76
C TYR A 46 -3.80 -2.88 1.76
N ALA A 47 -2.51 -2.57 1.53
CA ALA A 47 -1.64 -3.36 0.65
C ALA A 47 -1.38 -4.78 1.17
N ARG A 48 -1.36 -4.97 2.50
CA ARG A 48 -1.31 -6.30 3.13
C ARG A 48 -2.64 -7.04 3.09
N GLY A 49 -3.74 -6.38 2.71
CA GLY A 49 -5.09 -6.94 2.72
C GLY A 49 -5.68 -7.09 4.12
N GLU A 50 -5.11 -6.41 5.12
CA GLU A 50 -5.58 -6.43 6.51
C GLU A 50 -6.85 -5.60 6.71
N ILE A 51 -7.13 -4.69 5.78
CA ILE A 51 -8.33 -3.84 5.78
C ILE A 51 -8.96 -3.83 4.38
N SER A 52 -10.28 -3.74 4.35
CA SER A 52 -11.05 -3.61 3.11
C SER A 52 -10.90 -2.21 2.52
N LYS A 53 -11.26 -2.06 1.24
CA LYS A 53 -11.26 -0.76 0.56
C LYS A 53 -12.17 0.27 1.26
N ALA A 54 -13.32 -0.18 1.78
CA ALA A 54 -14.25 0.69 2.50
C ALA A 54 -13.64 1.26 3.79
N GLU A 55 -12.91 0.43 4.55
CA GLU A 55 -12.20 0.85 5.76
C GLU A 55 -11.03 1.78 5.45
N TYR A 56 -10.29 1.51 4.36
CA TYR A 56 -9.23 2.38 3.88
C TYR A 56 -9.74 3.79 3.53
N GLU A 57 -10.84 3.88 2.79
CA GLU A 57 -11.42 5.16 2.37
C GLU A 57 -11.96 5.97 3.56
N ALA A 58 -12.64 5.31 4.52
CA ALA A 58 -13.12 5.96 5.73
C ALA A 58 -11.98 6.53 6.58
N MET A 59 -10.92 5.75 6.83
CA MET A 59 -9.79 6.22 7.64
C MET A 59 -8.95 7.28 6.91
N ARG A 60 -8.80 7.17 5.58
CA ARG A 60 -8.08 8.17 4.79
C ARG A 60 -8.78 9.52 4.84
N ALA A 61 -10.11 9.55 4.77
CA ALA A 61 -10.90 10.78 4.87
C ALA A 61 -10.68 11.48 6.22
N ASN A 62 -10.71 10.73 7.33
CA ASN A 62 -10.47 11.26 8.67
C ASN A 62 -9.04 11.78 8.90
N LEU A 63 -8.06 11.33 8.11
CA LEU A 63 -6.66 11.74 8.22
C LEU A 63 -6.28 12.88 7.27
N THR A 64 -7.21 13.29 6.39
CA THR A 64 -7.00 14.38 5.43
C THR A 64 -7.78 15.64 5.83
N ASP A 65 -8.77 15.51 6.72
CA ASP A 65 -9.48 16.62 7.41
C ASP A 65 -8.67 17.09 8.64
#